data_AF-A0AAJ4E812-F1
#
_entry.id   AF-A0AAJ4E812-F1
#
_cell.length_a   1.000
_cell.length_b   1.000
_cell.length_c   1.000
_cell.angle_alpha   90.00
_cell.angle_beta   90.00
_cell.angle_gamma   90.00
#
_symmetry.space_group_name_H-M   'P 1'
#
loop_
_entity.id
_entity.type
_entity.pdbx_description
1 polymer ?
#
loop_
_entity_poly.entity_id
_entity_poly.type
_entity_poly.pdbx_seq_one_letter_code
_entity_poly.pdbx_strand_id
1 'polypeptide(L)'
;MGFFGFAPNPDYSLARIYVLIPQAEQCVKYYARVVGGYPTNDVRLMTRAANEVVNRLFRPEFKYSKAEVLLLDLRQPGEFTDDMFAASQLASAERMMGGLDEINTRWGRGALRTGSVPFNPEWAMRRELMSESYTIRLDQLWEVKSL
;
A
#
# COMPACT_ATOMS: atom_id res chain seq x y z
N MET A 1 -32.83 1.60 -32.17
CA MET A 1 -33.00 0.71 -30.99
C MET A 1 -31.67 0.00 -30.78
N GLY A 2 -30.70 0.69 -30.18
CA GLY A 2 -29.35 0.18 -29.97
C GLY A 2 -29.25 -0.36 -28.55
N PHE A 3 -29.05 -1.67 -28.42
CA PHE A 3 -28.66 -2.31 -27.17
C PHE A 3 -27.28 -1.77 -26.78
N PHE A 4 -27.24 -0.81 -25.83
CA PHE A 4 -26.03 -0.57 -25.06
C PHE A 4 -25.87 -1.77 -24.12
N GLY A 5 -24.96 -2.67 -24.48
CA GLY A 5 -24.50 -3.70 -23.56
C GLY A 5 -23.88 -3.03 -22.34
N PHE A 6 -24.55 -3.13 -21.20
CA PHE A 6 -23.90 -3.00 -19.91
C PHE A 6 -22.98 -4.22 -19.75
N ALA A 7 -21.76 -4.12 -20.27
CA ALA A 7 -20.68 -4.94 -19.75
C ALA A 7 -20.49 -4.49 -18.29
N PRO A 8 -20.48 -5.41 -17.30
CA PRO A 8 -20.05 -5.04 -15.96
C PRO A 8 -18.61 -4.55 -16.08
N ASN A 9 -18.37 -3.27 -15.79
CA ASN A 9 -17.04 -2.68 -15.91
C ASN A 9 -16.06 -3.56 -15.09
N PRO A 10 -15.12 -4.26 -15.73
CA PRO A 10 -14.24 -5.16 -15.02
C PRO A 10 -12.94 -4.39 -14.80
N ASP A 11 -12.88 -3.55 -13.77
CA ASP A 11 -11.61 -3.23 -13.09
C ASP A 11 -11.85 -2.22 -11.99
N TYR A 12 -11.89 -2.70 -10.74
CA TYR A 12 -11.78 -1.85 -9.56
C TYR A 12 -10.65 -2.39 -8.69
N SER A 13 -9.48 -1.84 -8.98
CA SER A 13 -8.25 -1.82 -8.20
C SER A 13 -7.73 -3.15 -7.69
N LEU A 14 -6.85 -3.73 -8.51
CA LEU A 14 -6.16 -4.98 -8.25
C LEU A 14 -4.99 -4.80 -7.29
N ALA A 15 -5.04 -5.41 -6.11
CA ALA A 15 -3.84 -5.70 -5.31
C ALA A 15 -3.13 -6.94 -5.89
N ARG A 16 -1.90 -6.81 -6.41
CA ARG A 16 -1.03 -7.99 -6.60
C ARG A 16 -0.12 -8.14 -5.40
N ILE A 17 -0.21 -9.29 -4.74
CA ILE A 17 0.68 -9.61 -3.63
C ILE A 17 1.75 -10.59 -4.08
N TYR A 18 2.99 -10.14 -4.08
CA TYR A 18 4.15 -10.99 -4.38
C TYR A 18 4.70 -11.56 -3.10
N VAL A 19 4.99 -12.86 -3.10
CA VAL A 19 5.71 -13.50 -2.00
C VAL A 19 6.94 -14.18 -2.58
N LEU A 20 8.13 -13.73 -2.16
CA LEU A 20 9.42 -14.26 -2.63
C LEU A 20 9.91 -15.38 -1.73
N ILE A 21 10.03 -16.58 -2.28
CA ILE A 21 10.61 -17.75 -1.62
C ILE A 21 12.04 -17.93 -2.16
N PRO A 22 13.09 -17.72 -1.36
CA PRO A 22 14.44 -18.08 -1.75
C PRO A 22 14.63 -19.58 -1.55
N GLN A 23 14.15 -20.38 -2.50
CA GLN A 23 14.50 -21.79 -2.62
C GLN A 23 15.45 -21.94 -3.81
N ALA A 24 16.40 -22.87 -3.69
CA ALA A 24 17.57 -23.08 -4.56
C ALA A 24 17.40 -22.61 -6.03
N GLU A 25 18.39 -21.84 -6.50
CA GLU A 25 18.59 -21.30 -7.85
C GLU A 25 17.45 -20.48 -8.50
N GLN A 26 16.20 -20.55 -8.03
CA GLN A 26 15.07 -19.87 -8.67
C GLN A 26 14.05 -19.29 -7.68
N CYS A 27 13.84 -17.97 -7.79
CA CYS A 27 12.82 -17.25 -7.04
C CYS A 27 11.41 -17.60 -7.59
N VAL A 28 10.62 -18.34 -6.81
CA VAL A 28 9.19 -18.56 -7.12
C VAL A 28 8.38 -17.36 -6.61
N LYS A 29 7.57 -16.76 -7.49
CA LYS A 29 6.67 -15.65 -7.18
C LYS A 29 5.23 -16.13 -7.15
N TYR A 30 4.60 -16.07 -5.99
CA TYR A 30 3.16 -16.29 -5.86
C TYR A 30 2.42 -14.97 -6.02
N TYR A 31 1.29 -14.98 -6.71
CA TYR A 31 0.41 -13.82 -6.86
C TYR A 31 -1.03 -14.21 -6.56
N ALA A 32 -1.75 -13.31 -5.89
CA ALA A 32 -3.21 -13.36 -5.83
C ALA A 32 -3.76 -11.99 -6.23
N ARG A 33 -4.95 -12.02 -6.84
CA ARG A 33 -5.74 -10.86 -7.26
C ARG A 33 -6.92 -10.73 -6.31
N VAL A 34 -7.07 -9.57 -5.68
CA VAL A 34 -8.31 -9.18 -5.00
C VAL A 34 -8.99 -8.14 -5.88
N VAL A 35 -10.29 -8.33 -6.13
CA VAL A 35 -11.13 -7.37 -6.86
C VAL A 35 -12.04 -6.70 -5.85
N GLY A 36 -11.95 -5.38 -5.76
CA GLY A 36 -12.87 -4.57 -4.97
C GLY A 36 -14.20 -4.36 -5.70
N GLY A 37 -15.26 -4.06 -4.95
CA GLY A 37 -16.54 -3.64 -5.55
C GLY A 37 -16.53 -2.20 -6.06
N TYR A 38 -15.61 -1.37 -5.56
CA TYR A 38 -15.48 0.05 -5.84
C TYR A 38 -14.05 0.53 -5.50
N PRO A 39 -13.55 1.64 -6.10
CA PRO A 39 -12.28 2.24 -5.69
C PRO A 39 -12.38 2.79 -4.26
N THR A 40 -11.40 2.47 -3.41
CA THR A 40 -11.41 2.85 -2.00
C THR A 40 -10.04 3.35 -1.55
N ASN A 41 -10.04 4.33 -0.64
CA ASN A 41 -8.85 4.77 0.09
C ASN A 41 -8.87 4.33 1.57
N ASP A 42 -9.84 3.49 1.96
CA ASP A 42 -9.93 3.02 3.35
C ASP A 42 -8.82 2.01 3.64
N VAL A 43 -7.80 2.46 4.39
CA VAL A 43 -6.64 1.65 4.77
C VAL A 43 -7.03 0.37 5.51
N ARG A 44 -8.19 0.34 6.18
CA ARG A 44 -8.68 -0.85 6.90
C ARG A 44 -9.14 -1.93 5.94
N LEU A 45 -9.89 -1.54 4.89
CA LEU A 45 -10.32 -2.47 3.84
C LEU A 45 -9.12 -3.02 3.08
N MET A 46 -8.16 -2.16 2.74
CA MET A 46 -6.92 -2.55 2.05
C MET A 46 -6.08 -3.52 2.90
N THR A 47 -5.90 -3.21 4.19
CA THR A 47 -5.16 -4.07 5.12
C THR A 47 -5.84 -5.43 5.31
N ARG A 48 -7.17 -5.45 5.41
CA ARG A 48 -7.94 -6.70 5.52
C ARG A 48 -7.79 -7.57 4.28
N ALA A 49 -7.93 -6.98 3.09
CA ALA A 49 -7.73 -7.69 1.83
C ALA A 49 -6.32 -8.26 1.70
N ALA A 50 -5.30 -7.49 2.09
CA ALA A 50 -3.92 -7.95 2.07
C ALA A 50 -3.70 -9.15 3.03
N ASN A 51 -4.23 -9.08 4.25
CA ASN A 51 -4.14 -10.17 5.22
C ASN A 51 -4.87 -11.43 4.74
N GLU A 52 -6.04 -11.30 4.10
CA GLU A 52 -6.77 -12.43 3.54
C GLU A 52 -5.95 -13.17 2.47
N VAL A 53 -5.30 -12.42 1.58
CA VAL A 53 -4.44 -12.98 0.55
C VAL A 53 -3.22 -13.66 1.15
N VAL A 54 -2.54 -12.99 2.10
CA VAL A 54 -1.38 -13.57 2.76
C VAL A 54 -1.77 -14.88 3.44
N ASN A 55 -2.89 -14.93 4.15
CA ASN A 55 -3.36 -16.17 4.80
C ASN A 55 -3.67 -17.31 3.80
N ARG A 56 -4.06 -16.98 2.56
CA ARG A 56 -4.30 -17.98 1.50
C ARG A 56 -3.01 -18.46 0.83
N LEU A 57 -2.03 -17.57 0.67
CA LEU A 57 -0.76 -17.87 -0.01
C LEU A 57 0.30 -18.41 0.95
N PHE A 58 0.17 -18.12 2.24
CA PHE A 58 1.12 -18.53 3.26
C PHE A 58 1.11 -20.05 3.42
N ARG A 59 2.32 -20.61 3.41
CA ARG A 59 2.61 -22.02 3.53
C ARG A 59 3.75 -22.15 4.54
N PRO A 60 3.52 -22.81 5.69
CA PRO A 60 4.49 -22.85 6.79
C PRO A 60 5.81 -23.55 6.41
N GLU A 61 5.81 -24.40 5.39
CA GLU A 61 6.98 -25.15 4.94
C GLU A 61 7.99 -24.31 4.13
N PHE A 62 7.65 -23.07 3.76
CA PHE A 62 8.53 -22.20 2.98
C PHE A 62 9.03 -21.00 3.77
N LYS A 63 10.25 -20.56 3.44
CA LYS A 63 10.81 -19.29 3.93
C LYS A 63 10.44 -18.17 2.98
N TYR A 64 10.09 -17.02 3.53
CA TYR A 64 9.68 -15.85 2.78
C TYR A 64 10.67 -14.70 2.98
N SER A 65 10.98 -13.97 1.91
CA SER A 65 11.98 -12.89 1.94
C SER A 65 11.38 -11.52 1.61
N LYS A 66 10.33 -11.46 0.78
CA LYS A 66 9.71 -10.19 0.38
C LYS A 66 8.21 -10.35 0.17
N ALA A 67 7.45 -9.35 0.63
CA ALA A 67 6.04 -9.15 0.33
C ALA A 67 5.81 -7.76 -0.29
N GLU A 68 4.99 -7.66 -1.32
CA GLU A 68 4.61 -6.38 -1.95
C GLU A 68 3.10 -6.32 -2.12
N VAL A 69 2.49 -5.14 -2.02
CA VAL A 69 1.09 -4.90 -2.38
C VAL A 69 1.09 -3.88 -3.50
N LEU A 70 0.71 -4.28 -4.71
CA LEU A 70 0.63 -3.37 -5.85
C LEU A 70 -0.81 -2.94 -6.06
N LEU A 71 -1.12 -1.67 -5.85
CA LEU A 71 -2.44 -1.10 -6.17
C LEU A 71 -2.48 -0.72 -7.64
N LEU A 72 -3.43 -1.28 -8.37
CA LEU A 72 -3.67 -0.95 -9.77
C LEU A 72 -4.88 -0.03 -9.89
N ASP A 73 -4.95 0.69 -11.01
CA ASP A 73 -6.05 1.61 -11.35
C ASP A 73 -6.39 2.62 -10.24
N LEU A 74 -5.40 3.44 -9.87
CA LEU A 74 -5.57 4.55 -8.94
C LEU A 74 -6.36 5.67 -9.64
N ARG A 75 -7.37 6.20 -8.95
CA ARG A 75 -8.24 7.27 -9.43
C ARG A 75 -8.23 8.44 -8.47
N GLN A 76 -8.41 9.65 -8.98
CA GLN A 76 -8.65 10.82 -8.14
C GLN A 76 -10.10 10.84 -7.63
N PRO A 77 -10.36 11.46 -6.46
CA PRO A 77 -11.72 11.71 -6.01
C PRO A 77 -12.54 12.43 -7.08
N GLY A 78 -13.72 11.90 -7.42
CA GLY A 78 -14.62 12.46 -8.44
C GLY A 78 -14.37 12.01 -9.88
N GLU A 79 -13.29 11.27 -10.18
CA GLU A 79 -13.09 10.64 -11.50
C GLU A 79 -13.90 9.35 -11.69
N PHE A 80 -14.42 8.81 -10.58
CA PHE A 80 -15.25 7.61 -10.58
C PHE A 80 -16.72 8.00 -10.47
N THR A 81 -17.52 7.61 -11.45
CA THR A 81 -18.99 7.68 -11.36
C THR A 81 -19.49 6.45 -10.63
N ASP A 82 -20.08 6.66 -9.46
CA ASP A 82 -20.74 5.59 -8.72
C ASP A 82 -21.88 4.98 -9.54
N ASP A 83 -21.99 3.66 -9.48
CA ASP A 83 -23.19 2.96 -9.93
C ASP A 83 -24.28 3.12 -8.86
N MET A 84 -25.48 3.54 -9.29
CA MET A 84 -26.62 3.83 -8.42
C MET A 84 -27.03 2.65 -7.53
N PHE A 85 -26.68 1.42 -7.93
CA PHE A 85 -27.00 0.20 -7.21
C PHE A 85 -25.78 -0.53 -6.64
N ALA A 86 -24.56 -0.10 -6.97
CA ALA A 86 -23.36 -0.70 -6.40
C ALA A 86 -23.11 -0.19 -4.99
N ALA A 87 -22.45 -1.01 -4.18
CA ALA A 87 -21.89 -0.52 -2.93
C ALA A 87 -20.80 0.51 -3.26
N SER A 88 -20.85 1.67 -2.59
CA SER A 88 -19.80 2.68 -2.64
C SER A 88 -19.20 2.88 -1.25
N GLN A 89 -18.13 3.67 -1.18
CA GLN A 89 -17.50 3.98 0.09
C GLN A 89 -18.45 4.82 0.97
N LEU A 90 -18.59 4.41 2.23
CA LEU A 90 -19.40 5.16 3.19
C LEU A 90 -18.78 6.54 3.48
N ALA A 91 -19.59 7.60 3.53
CA ALA A 91 -19.14 8.94 3.91
C ALA A 91 -18.54 9.02 5.34
N SER A 92 -18.84 8.06 6.20
CA SER A 92 -18.17 7.91 7.50
C SER A 92 -16.72 7.43 7.37
N ALA A 93 -16.43 6.56 6.40
CA ALA A 93 -15.08 6.10 6.11
C ALA A 93 -14.22 7.24 5.53
N GLU A 94 -14.79 8.06 4.65
CA GLU A 94 -14.10 9.25 4.12
C GLU A 94 -13.69 10.23 5.22
N ARG A 95 -14.62 10.58 6.11
CA ARG A 95 -14.32 11.45 7.27
C ARG A 95 -13.25 10.85 8.17
N MET A 96 -13.27 9.54 8.37
CA MET A 96 -12.26 8.84 9.16
C MET A 96 -10.88 8.89 8.49
N MET A 97 -10.79 8.63 7.18
CA MET A 97 -9.53 8.71 6.45
C MET A 97 -8.98 10.14 6.45
N GLY A 98 -9.85 11.15 6.27
CA GLY A 98 -9.46 12.55 6.38
C GLY A 98 -8.90 12.92 7.77
N GLY A 99 -9.53 12.44 8.84
CA GLY A 99 -9.01 12.64 10.20
C GLY A 99 -7.68 11.92 10.45
N LEU A 100 -7.51 10.72 9.90
CA LEU A 100 -6.25 9.98 9.96
C LEU A 100 -5.12 10.74 9.25
N ASP A 101 -5.42 11.30 8.07
CA ASP A 101 -4.48 12.10 7.31
C ASP A 101 -4.13 13.41 8.03
N GLU A 102 -5.10 14.11 8.61
CA GLU A 102 -4.85 15.34 9.40
C GLU A 102 -3.89 15.07 10.56
N ILE A 103 -4.08 13.96 11.29
CA ILE A 103 -3.20 13.55 12.38
C ILE A 103 -1.79 13.27 11.85
N ASN A 104 -1.66 12.54 10.74
CA ASN A 104 -0.37 12.25 10.12
C ASN A 104 0.33 13.50 9.57
N THR A 105 -0.41 14.49 9.08
CA THR A 105 0.15 15.77 8.64
C THR A 105 0.65 16.59 9.84
N ARG A 106 -0.11 16.63 10.94
CA ARG A 106 0.24 17.44 12.13
C ARG A 106 1.40 16.84 12.93
N TRP A 107 1.41 15.53 13.13
CA TRP A 107 2.35 14.84 14.03
C TRP A 107 3.47 14.10 13.31
N GLY A 108 3.52 14.19 11.98
CA GLY A 108 4.51 13.55 11.14
C GLY A 108 4.03 12.22 10.55
N ARG A 109 4.68 11.85 9.44
CA ARG A 109 4.30 10.69 8.62
C ARG A 109 4.31 9.41 9.45
N GLY A 110 3.18 8.72 9.51
CA GLY A 110 3.04 7.45 10.22
C GLY A 110 2.85 7.60 11.74
N ALA A 111 2.48 8.79 12.22
CA ALA A 111 2.04 9.01 13.60
C ALA A 111 0.82 8.15 13.94
N LEU A 112 -0.17 8.09 13.04
CA LEU A 112 -1.30 7.17 13.10
C LEU A 112 -1.17 6.13 11.98
N ARG A 113 -1.21 4.86 12.37
CA ARG A 113 -1.07 3.70 11.48
C ARG A 113 -2.00 2.57 11.93
N THR A 114 -2.23 1.61 11.06
CA THR A 114 -2.96 0.38 11.40
C THR A 114 -2.24 -0.38 12.51
N GLY A 115 -2.99 -0.88 13.49
CA GLY A 115 -2.44 -1.55 14.68
C GLY A 115 -1.65 -2.84 14.41
N SER A 116 -1.71 -3.36 13.19
CA SER A 116 -0.88 -4.49 12.75
C SER A 116 0.60 -4.14 12.60
N VAL A 117 0.95 -2.86 12.52
CA VAL A 117 2.34 -2.40 12.34
C VAL A 117 2.88 -1.84 13.66
N PRO A 118 3.94 -2.44 14.24
CA PRO A 118 4.55 -1.91 15.45
C PRO A 118 5.22 -0.55 15.19
N PHE A 119 5.49 0.22 16.26
CA PHE A 119 6.10 1.53 16.12
C PHE A 119 7.52 1.45 15.53
N ASN A 120 8.32 0.50 16.02
CA ASN A 120 9.67 0.21 15.57
C ASN A 120 9.79 -1.25 15.11
N PRO A 121 9.45 -1.58 13.85
CA PRO A 121 9.57 -2.94 13.35
C PRO A 121 11.05 -3.33 13.19
N GLU A 122 11.40 -4.56 13.56
CA GLU A 122 12.75 -5.10 13.34
C GLU A 122 13.14 -5.15 11.85
N TRP A 123 12.14 -5.28 10.98
CA TRP A 123 12.28 -5.25 9.53
C TRP A 123 12.27 -3.83 8.94
N ALA A 124 12.30 -2.78 9.77
CA ALA A 124 12.48 -1.42 9.28
C ALA A 124 13.81 -1.28 8.52
N MET A 125 13.83 -0.40 7.51
CA MET A 125 15.06 -0.08 6.79
C MET A 125 16.11 0.48 7.77
N ARG A 126 17.19 -0.26 8.01
CA ARG A 126 18.33 0.19 8.80
C ARG A 126 19.22 1.09 7.94
N ARG A 127 19.34 2.35 8.32
CA ARG A 127 20.12 3.38 7.61
C ARG A 127 21.46 3.71 8.27
N GLU A 128 21.92 2.85 9.16
CA GLU A 128 23.15 3.02 9.96
C GLU A 128 24.43 3.09 9.11
N LEU A 129 24.39 2.59 7.86
CA LEU A 129 25.50 2.59 6.91
C LEU A 129 25.25 3.50 5.69
N MET A 130 24.33 4.47 5.78
CA MET A 130 24.18 5.43 4.69
C MET A 130 25.41 6.33 4.59
N SER A 131 25.91 6.54 3.38
CA SER A 131 26.86 7.63 3.13
C SER A 131 26.18 8.97 3.33
N GLU A 132 26.95 9.97 3.74
CA GLU A 132 26.49 11.35 3.84
C GLU A 132 25.88 11.84 2.51
N SER A 133 24.79 12.59 2.61
CA SER A 133 23.99 13.07 1.49
C SER A 133 24.50 14.41 0.97
N TYR A 134 25.77 14.44 0.56
CA TYR A 134 26.52 15.64 0.16
C TYR A 134 25.81 16.54 -0.87
N THR A 135 24.95 15.97 -1.71
CA THR A 135 24.24 16.70 -2.78
C THR A 135 22.90 17.29 -2.38
N ILE A 136 22.34 16.87 -1.24
CA ILE A 136 20.95 17.18 -0.85
C ILE A 136 20.85 17.78 0.55
N ARG A 137 21.90 17.62 1.37
CA ARG A 137 21.95 18.11 2.74
C ARG A 137 23.20 18.97 2.94
N LEU A 138 22.98 20.28 3.09
CA LEU A 138 24.05 21.27 3.23
C LEU A 138 24.83 21.10 4.54
N ASP A 139 24.16 20.62 5.59
CA ASP A 139 24.73 20.27 6.90
C ASP A 139 25.68 19.06 6.85
N GLN A 140 25.73 18.36 5.73
CA GLN A 140 26.57 17.18 5.54
C GLN A 140 27.75 17.43 4.61
N LEU A 141 27.90 18.64 4.08
CA LEU A 141 29.07 19.05 3.32
C LEU A 141 30.30 19.16 4.23
N TRP A 142 31.47 19.02 3.63
CA TRP A 142 32.73 19.21 4.35
C TRP A 142 32.94 20.70 4.66
N GLU A 143 33.11 21.01 5.94
CA GLU A 143 33.55 22.33 6.38
C GLU A 143 35.07 22.43 6.28
N VAL A 144 35.56 23.33 5.42
CA VAL A 144 36.97 23.68 5.35
C VAL A 144 37.18 24.98 6.13
N LYS A 145 38.01 24.93 7.18
CA LYS A 145 38.43 26.14 7.91
C LYS A 145 39.58 26.81 7.16
N SER A 146 39.40 28.06 6.76
CA SER A 146 40.50 28.91 6.26
C SER A 146 41.17 29.64 7.43
N LEU A 147 42.51 29.72 7.39
CA LEU A 147 43.36 30.43 8.34
C LEU A 147 43.14 31.95 8.32
#